data_AF-A0A165SWL6-F1
#
_entry.id   AF-A0A165SWL6-F1
#
_cell.length_a   1.000
_cell.length_b   1.000
_cell.length_c   1.000
_cell.angle_alpha   90.00
_cell.angle_beta   90.00
_cell.angle_gamma   90.00
#
_symmetry.space_group_name_H-M   'P 1'
#
loop_
_entity.id
_entity.type
_entity.pdbx_description
1 polymer ?
#
loop_
_entity_poly.entity_id
_entity_poly.type
_entity_poly.pdbx_seq_one_letter_code
_entity_poly.pdbx_strand_id
1 'polypeptide(L)' 'MLSVGDVLYLRIEDRAAAEGQALAPEYWRAVLALRGRMVTLSVLSDAGRPLTAAEARPVLDAFVARMQGANPSRPADP' A
#
# COMPACT_ATOMS: atom_id res chain seq x y z
N MET A 1 3.98 7.29 -10.53
CA MET A 1 4.10 5.83 -10.41
C MET A 1 5.57 5.51 -10.24
N LEU A 2 5.95 4.84 -9.15
CA LEU A 2 7.33 4.42 -8.90
C LEU A 2 7.31 2.93 -8.61
N SER A 3 8.15 2.17 -9.30
CA SER A 3 8.37 0.75 -9.02
C SER A 3 9.72 0.58 -8.35
N VAL A 4 9.76 -0.24 -7.29
CA VAL A 4 11.01 -0.62 -6.61
C VAL A 4 11.00 -2.13 -6.47
N GLY A 5 11.91 -2.82 -7.15
CA GLY A 5 11.83 -4.26 -7.36
C GLY A 5 10.49 -4.64 -8.01
N ASP A 6 9.83 -5.66 -7.48
CA ASP A 6 8.54 -6.18 -7.98
C ASP A 6 7.32 -5.49 -7.36
N VAL A 7 7.51 -4.36 -6.67
CA VAL A 7 6.43 -3.63 -5.98
C VAL A 7 6.11 -2.34 -6.74
N LEU A 8 4.86 -2.25 -7.18
CA LEU A 8 4.28 -1.06 -7.79
C LEU A 8 3.66 -0.19 -6.71
N TYR A 9 4.09 1.07 -6.63
CA TYR A 9 3.52 2.01 -5.67
C TYR A 9 2.72 3.13 -6.33
N LEU A 10 1.56 3.38 -5.73
CA LEU A 10 0.56 4.33 -6.18
C LEU A 10 0.26 5.31 -5.04
N ARG A 11 0.27 6.60 -5.38
CA ARG A 11 -0.38 7.65 -4.59
C ARG A 11 -1.74 7.89 -5.21
N ILE A 12 -2.79 7.74 -4.43
CA ILE A 12 -4.17 7.80 -4.90
C ILE A 12 -4.88 8.94 -4.18
N GLU A 13 -5.65 9.71 -4.93
CA GLU A 13 -6.60 10.69 -4.41
C GLU A 13 -8.01 10.17 -4.73
N ASP A 14 -8.76 9.81 -3.70
CA ASP A 14 -10.17 9.42 -3.82
C ASP A 14 -11.04 10.68 -3.86
N ARG A 15 -11.84 10.79 -4.92
CA ARG A 15 -12.75 11.92 -5.17
C ARG A 15 -14.22 11.50 -5.12
N ALA A 16 -14.51 10.25 -4.77
CA ALA A 16 -15.87 9.81 -4.54
C ALA A 16 -16.39 10.52 -3.28
N ALA A 17 -17.22 11.55 -3.47
CA ALA A 17 -17.84 12.27 -2.36
C ALA A 17 -18.76 11.31 -1.58
N ALA A 18 -18.39 11.00 -0.33
CA ALA A 18 -19.26 10.31 0.61
C ALA A 18 -19.62 11.24 1.77
N GLU A 19 -20.90 11.41 2.04
CA GLU A 19 -21.33 12.05 3.29
C GLU A 19 -20.76 11.27 4.49
N GLY A 20 -20.12 11.97 5.43
CA GLY A 20 -19.52 11.35 6.62
C GLY A 20 -18.21 10.60 6.38
N GLN A 21 -17.45 10.96 5.33
CA GLN A 21 -16.18 10.29 5.02
C GLN A 21 -15.17 10.39 6.17
N ALA A 22 -14.91 9.24 6.81
CA ALA A 22 -14.02 9.12 7.97
C ALA A 22 -12.53 9.05 7.59
N LEU A 23 -12.21 8.88 6.30
CA LEU A 23 -10.85 8.71 5.82
C LEU A 23 -10.40 9.91 4.99
N ALA A 24 -9.12 10.24 5.09
CA ALA A 24 -8.51 11.24 4.23
C ALA A 24 -8.60 10.79 2.75
N PRO A 25 -8.79 11.73 1.80
CA PRO A 25 -8.95 11.40 0.39
C PRO A 25 -7.63 10.93 -0.24
N GLU A 26 -6.48 11.36 0.26
CA GLU A 26 -5.18 10.88 -0.22
C GLU A 26 -4.70 9.66 0.57
N TYR A 27 -4.27 8.62 -0.14
CA TYR A 27 -3.67 7.43 0.46
C TYR A 27 -2.61 6.80 -0.44
N TRP A 28 -1.78 5.93 0.16
CA TRP A 28 -0.76 5.15 -0.56
C TRP A 28 -1.15 3.69 -0.69
N ARG A 29 -0.81 3.11 -1.84
CA ARG A 29 -1.05 1.70 -2.16
C ARG A 29 0.18 1.06 -2.78
N ALA A 30 0.45 -0.17 -2.37
CA ALA A 30 1.41 -1.07 -3.01
C ALA A 30 0.65 -2.22 -3.68
N VAL A 31 1.05 -2.56 -4.89
CA VAL A 31 0.61 -3.76 -5.60
C VAL A 31 1.84 -4.62 -5.82
N LEU A 32 1.78 -5.87 -5.38
CA LEU A 32 2.89 -6.83 -5.43
C LEU A 32 2.37 -8.25 -5.55
N ALA A 33 3.23 -9.17 -5.98
CA ALA A 33 2.96 -10.59 -5.90
C ALA A 33 3.48 -11.17 -4.59
N LEU A 34 2.65 -11.93 -3.87
CA LEU A 34 3.07 -12.77 -2.75
C LEU A 34 2.64 -14.21 -3.04
N ARG A 35 3.61 -15.13 -3.10
CA ARG A 35 3.38 -16.57 -3.37
C ARG A 35 2.47 -16.83 -4.59
N GLY A 36 2.75 -16.13 -5.69
CA GLY A 36 2.01 -16.26 -6.96
C GLY A 36 0.64 -15.58 -6.99
N ARG A 37 0.26 -14.84 -5.93
CA ARG A 37 -1.00 -14.09 -5.87
C ARG A 37 -0.74 -12.60 -5.89
N MET A 38 -1.52 -11.87 -6.68
CA MET A 38 -1.51 -10.41 -6.64
C MET A 38 -2.17 -9.93 -5.35
N VAL A 39 -1.46 -9.08 -4.61
CA VAL A 39 -1.89 -8.52 -3.33
C VAL A 39 -1.83 -7.00 -3.41
N THR A 40 -2.79 -6.37 -2.74
CA THR A 40 -2.85 -4.92 -2.59
C THR A 40 -2.72 -4.57 -1.11
N LEU A 41 -1.75 -3.73 -0.77
CA LEU A 41 -1.56 -3.18 0.57
C LEU A 41 -1.82 -1.69 0.52
N SER A 42 -2.60 -1.14 1.45
CA SER A 42 -2.93 0.29 1.47
C SER A 42 -2.75 0.87 2.87
N VAL A 43 -2.26 2.09 2.93
CA VAL A 43 -2.17 2.89 4.16
C VAL A 43 -3.09 4.09 3.98
N LEU A 44 -4.18 4.08 4.75
CA LEU A 44 -5.17 5.16 4.80
C LEU A 44 -5.03 5.87 6.14
N SER A 45 -5.46 7.13 6.20
CA SER A 45 -5.46 7.93 7.42
C SER A 45 -6.85 8.45 7.73
N ASP A 46 -7.10 8.75 8.99
CA ASP A 46 -8.33 9.39 9.43
C ASP A 46 -8.42 10.81 8.87
N ALA A 47 -9.64 11.24 8.48
CA ALA A 47 -9.85 12.56 7.90
C ALA A 47 -9.52 13.72 8.86
N GLY A 48 -9.67 13.52 10.17
CA GLY A 48 -9.33 14.50 11.20
C GLY A 48 -7.84 14.58 11.53
N ARG A 49 -7.05 13.59 11.11
CA ARG A 49 -5.59 13.58 11.27
C ARG A 49 -4.91 12.90 10.07
N PRO A 50 -4.91 13.57 8.89
CA PRO A 50 -4.35 12.99 7.68
C PRO A 50 -2.84 12.81 7.82
N LEU A 51 -2.33 11.70 7.28
CA LEU A 51 -0.89 11.51 7.09
C LEU A 51 -0.46 12.23 5.82
N THR A 52 0.65 12.94 5.88
CA THR A 52 1.30 13.47 4.68
C THR A 52 1.90 12.33 3.85
N ALA A 53 2.14 12.56 2.56
CA ALA A 53 2.80 11.58 1.71
C ALA A 53 4.19 11.15 2.25
N ALA A 54 4.92 12.06 2.89
CA ALA A 54 6.22 11.78 3.50
C ALA A 54 6.11 10.88 4.76
N GLU A 55 4.97 10.87 5.44
CA GLU A 55 4.71 10.00 6.61
C GLU A 55 4.09 8.66 6.18
N ALA A 56 3.11 8.68 5.28
CA ALA A 56 2.41 7.48 4.84
C ALA A 56 3.29 6.53 4.02
N ARG A 57 4.23 7.08 3.24
CA ARG A 57 5.09 6.29 2.36
C ARG A 57 6.01 5.33 3.12
N PRO A 58 6.81 5.78 4.13
CA PRO A 58 7.60 4.88 4.95
C PRO A 58 6.78 3.81 5.68
N VAL A 59 5.56 4.13 6.12
CA VAL A 59 4.65 3.16 6.75
C VAL A 59 4.27 2.05 5.77
N LEU A 60 3.96 2.40 4.52
CA LEU A 60 3.66 1.42 3.47
C LEU A 60 4.90 0.57 3.13
N ASP A 61 6.08 1.18 3.03
CA ASP A 61 7.32 0.46 2.75
C ASP A 61 7.63 -0.58 3.85
N ALA A 62 7.46 -0.19 5.13
CA ALA A 62 7.60 -1.11 6.25
C ALA A 62 6.55 -2.23 6.23
N PHE A 63 5.31 -1.93 5.84
CA PHE A 63 4.26 -2.93 5.71
C PHE A 63 4.57 -3.93 4.59
N VAL A 64 5.01 -3.45 3.42
CA VAL A 64 5.47 -4.30 2.30
C VAL A 64 6.59 -5.25 2.75
N ALA A 65 7.62 -4.73 3.41
CA ALA A 65 8.75 -5.53 3.87
C ALA A 65 8.31 -6.64 4.85
N ARG A 66 7.41 -6.32 5.80
CA ARG A 66 6.85 -7.31 6.74
C ARG A 66 6.02 -8.37 6.02
N MET A 67 5.21 -7.98 5.04
CA MET A 67 4.40 -8.91 4.26
C MET A 67 5.24 -9.84 3.41
N GLN A 68 6.30 -9.33 2.76
CA GLN A 68 7.25 -10.16 2.01
C GLN A 68 8.02 -11.12 2.93
N GLY A 69 8.51 -10.64 4.08
CA GLY A 69 9.21 -11.47 5.06
C GLY A 69 8.34 -12.57 5.67
N ALA A 70 7.06 -12.29 5.91
CA ALA A 70 6.08 -13.28 6.39
C ALA A 70 5.62 -14.27 5.30
N ASN A 71 5.83 -13.93 4.02
CA ASN A 71 5.43 -14.74 2.87
C ASN A 71 6.62 -15.00 1.95
N PRO A 72 7.67 -15.70 2.42
CA PRO A 72 8.83 -15.98 1.60
C PRO A 72 8.41 -16.74 0.34
N SER A 73 8.99 -16.36 -0.80
CA SER A 73 8.81 -17.08 -2.05
C SER A 73 9.22 -18.53 -1.83
N ARG A 74 8.28 -19.46 -2.07
CA ARG A 74 8.67 -20.87 -2.21
C ARG A 74 9.46 -20.96 -3.52
N PRO A 75 10.61 -21.66 -3.57
CA PRO A 75 11.24 -22.00 -4.84
C PRO A 75 10.18 -22.60 -5.75
N ALA A 76 10.16 -22.23 -7.03
CA ALA A 76 9.30 -22.91 -8.00
C ALA A 76 9.62 -24.41 -7.91
N ASP A 77 8.60 -25.25 -7.74
CA ASP A 77 8.78 -26.69 -7.95
C ASP A 77 9.27 -26.87 -9.39
N PRO A 78 10.35 -27.64 -9.61
CA PRO A 78 10.93 -27.87 -10.93
C PRO A 78 9.95 -28.51 -11.91
#